data_AF-A0A9E0VY92-F1
#
_entry.id   AF-A0A9E0VY92-F1
#
_cell.length_a   1.000
_cell.length_b   1.000
_cell.length_c   1.000
_cell.angle_alpha   90.00
_cell.angle_beta   90.00
_cell.angle_gamma   90.00
#
_symmetry.space_group_name_H-M   'P 1'
#
loop_
_entity.id
_entity.type
_entity.pdbx_description
1 polymer ?
#
loop_
_entity_poly.entity_id
_entity_poly.type
_entity_poly.pdbx_seq_one_letter_code
_entity_poly.pdbx_strand_id
1 'polypeptide(L)'
;AAILTAMPLPLVIKAEGLAHKTEAGGVVFLRLAADLPEAVSKAMAMPCQNWLIEEMIEGTIAELLIGVLRDPAHGFVLTLGAGGTLTEILRDTVTLLLPVTETDITQALDRLRAAPLLNGYRGQPATDRPAIIRAVMAVQAYVTAHADCLEEVEINPLLCTASDAVAVDALITEGERP
;
A
#
# COMPACT_ATOMS: atom_id res chain seq x y z
N ALA A 1 19.95 -15.77 -7.29
CA ALA A 1 20.77 -16.03 -6.10
C ALA A 1 21.65 -14.83 -5.73
N ALA A 2 22.59 -14.40 -6.58
CA ALA A 2 23.52 -13.30 -6.26
C ALA A 2 22.84 -11.97 -5.88
N ILE A 3 21.74 -11.60 -6.55
CA ILE A 3 20.95 -10.40 -6.23
C ILE A 3 20.35 -10.50 -4.81
N LEU A 4 19.72 -11.63 -4.49
CA LEU A 4 19.06 -11.86 -3.20
C LEU A 4 20.05 -11.82 -2.02
N THR A 5 21.28 -12.29 -2.21
CA THR A 5 22.33 -12.25 -1.17
C THR A 5 22.92 -10.86 -0.94
N ALA A 6 22.69 -9.90 -1.84
CA ALA A 6 23.20 -8.54 -1.73
C ALA A 6 22.22 -7.59 -1.01
N MET A 7 21.00 -8.04 -0.73
CA MET A 7 19.95 -7.27 -0.07
C MET A 7 19.74 -7.76 1.37
N PRO A 8 19.36 -6.87 2.32
CA PRO A 8 19.03 -7.27 3.67
C PRO A 8 17.77 -8.14 3.68
N LEU A 9 17.76 -9.16 4.53
CA LEU A 9 16.57 -9.96 4.83
C LEU A 9 15.73 -9.24 5.90
N PRO A 10 14.41 -9.49 5.96
CA PRO A 10 13.63 -10.40 5.12
C PRO A 10 13.23 -9.80 3.75
N LEU A 11 13.08 -10.64 2.73
CA LEU A 11 12.72 -10.25 1.36
C LEU A 11 11.43 -10.94 0.89
N VAL A 12 10.71 -10.29 -0.01
CA VAL A 12 9.62 -10.88 -0.80
C VAL A 12 9.96 -10.83 -2.29
N ILE A 13 9.69 -11.92 -2.99
CA ILE A 13 9.86 -12.05 -4.43
C ILE A 13 8.46 -12.18 -5.03
N LYS A 14 8.10 -11.24 -5.91
CA LYS A 14 6.79 -11.18 -6.57
C LYS A 14 6.96 -11.36 -8.08
N ALA A 15 6.06 -12.12 -8.69
CA ALA A 15 5.92 -12.22 -10.14
C ALA A 15 5.36 -10.93 -10.73
N GLU A 16 5.95 -10.43 -11.82
CA GLU A 16 5.43 -9.31 -12.59
C GLU A 16 4.39 -9.78 -13.62
N GLY A 17 3.37 -8.94 -13.90
CA GLY A 17 2.38 -9.18 -14.95
C GLY A 17 1.26 -10.17 -14.59
N LEU A 18 1.19 -10.63 -13.35
CA LEU A 18 0.09 -11.46 -12.84
C LEU A 18 -0.88 -10.62 -12.02
N ALA A 19 -2.17 -10.68 -12.37
CA ALA A 19 -3.25 -10.30 -11.46
C ALA A 19 -3.44 -11.41 -10.41
N HIS A 20 -3.92 -11.07 -9.21
CA HIS A 20 -4.15 -12.06 -8.13
C HIS A 20 -2.90 -12.91 -7.83
N LYS A 21 -1.75 -12.23 -7.65
CA LYS A 21 -0.41 -12.84 -7.56
C LYS A 21 -0.34 -13.92 -6.48
N THR A 22 -0.98 -13.70 -5.34
CA THR A 22 -0.98 -14.66 -4.23
C THR A 22 -1.70 -15.95 -4.61
N GLU A 23 -2.90 -15.88 -5.20
CA GLU A 23 -3.65 -17.04 -5.65
C GLU A 23 -2.95 -17.80 -6.78
N ALA A 24 -2.20 -17.08 -7.62
CA ALA A 24 -1.42 -17.65 -8.72
C ALA A 24 -0.07 -18.25 -8.29
N GLY A 25 0.27 -18.23 -6.98
CA GLY A 25 1.57 -18.69 -6.49
C GLY A 25 2.75 -17.78 -6.89
N GLY A 26 2.46 -16.55 -7.30
CA GLY A 26 3.42 -15.54 -7.74
C GLY A 26 4.08 -14.75 -6.61
N VAL A 27 4.07 -15.25 -5.37
CA VAL A 27 4.70 -14.61 -4.21
C VAL A 27 5.50 -15.62 -3.39
N VAL A 28 6.76 -15.32 -3.12
CA VAL A 28 7.66 -16.13 -2.28
C VAL A 28 8.32 -15.24 -1.24
N PHE A 29 8.34 -15.71 0.01
CA PHE A 29 9.02 -15.02 1.10
C PHE A 29 10.37 -15.67 1.39
N LEU A 30 11.41 -14.86 1.54
CA LEU A 30 12.74 -15.27 1.95
C LEU A 30 13.06 -14.58 3.27
N ARG A 31 12.86 -15.29 4.38
CA ARG A 31 13.07 -14.75 5.74
C ARG A 31 14.47 -15.00 6.26
N LEU A 32 15.04 -16.15 5.92
CA LEU A 32 16.34 -16.59 6.41
C LEU A 32 17.25 -16.97 5.24
N ALA A 33 18.55 -16.73 5.39
CA ALA A 33 19.53 -17.07 4.36
C ALA A 33 19.57 -18.58 4.03
N ALA A 34 19.21 -19.42 5.01
CA ALA A 34 19.11 -20.87 4.83
C ALA A 34 18.03 -21.29 3.82
N ASP A 35 16.97 -20.48 3.66
CA ASP A 35 15.84 -20.78 2.78
C ASP A 35 16.09 -20.32 1.33
N LEU A 36 17.25 -19.69 1.06
CA LEU A 36 17.58 -19.12 -0.24
C LEU A 36 17.47 -20.12 -1.41
N PRO A 37 17.97 -21.36 -1.34
CA PRO A 37 17.84 -22.31 -2.44
C PRO A 37 16.38 -22.63 -2.76
N GLU A 38 15.55 -22.80 -1.73
CA GLU A 38 14.12 -23.08 -1.88
C GLU A 38 13.38 -21.87 -2.46
N ALA A 39 13.65 -20.67 -1.94
CA ALA A 39 13.04 -19.43 -2.41
C ALA A 39 13.37 -19.17 -3.90
N VAL A 40 14.62 -19.38 -4.32
CA VAL A 40 15.02 -19.28 -5.74
C VAL A 40 14.28 -20.31 -6.57
N SER A 41 14.20 -21.57 -6.13
CA SER A 41 13.50 -22.62 -6.87
C SER A 41 12.02 -22.29 -7.05
N LYS A 42 11.34 -21.79 -6.02
CA LYS A 42 9.93 -21.39 -6.09
C LYS A 42 9.73 -20.17 -6.99
N ALA A 43 10.59 -19.16 -6.88
CA ALA A 43 10.54 -17.98 -7.75
C ALA A 43 10.70 -18.34 -9.23
N MET A 44 11.65 -19.22 -9.56
CA MET A 44 11.88 -19.67 -10.94
C MET A 44 10.74 -20.52 -11.51
N ALA A 45 9.87 -21.06 -10.66
CA ALA A 45 8.69 -21.83 -11.07
C ALA A 45 7.44 -20.95 -11.30
N MET A 46 7.50 -19.66 -10.98
CA MET A 46 6.40 -18.73 -11.20
C MET A 46 6.12 -18.54 -12.70
N PRO A 47 4.86 -18.37 -13.12
CA PRO A 47 4.51 -18.17 -14.52
C PRO A 47 4.72 -16.70 -14.95
N CYS A 48 5.96 -16.20 -14.85
CA CYS A 48 6.33 -14.84 -15.20
C CYS A 48 7.72 -14.77 -15.87
N GLN A 49 8.01 -13.66 -16.55
CA GLN A 49 9.32 -13.41 -17.16
C GLN A 49 10.21 -12.53 -16.28
N ASN A 50 9.61 -11.74 -15.41
CA ASN A 50 10.28 -10.78 -14.55
C ASN A 50 9.81 -10.95 -13.10
N TRP A 51 10.71 -10.59 -12.17
CA TRP A 51 10.46 -10.63 -10.73
C TRP A 51 10.75 -9.27 -10.12
N LEU A 52 9.91 -8.89 -9.16
CA LEU A 52 10.15 -7.79 -8.26
C LEU A 52 10.67 -8.35 -6.94
N ILE A 53 11.82 -7.87 -6.48
CA ILE A 53 12.41 -8.25 -5.20
C ILE A 53 12.33 -7.03 -4.29
N GLU A 54 11.68 -7.19 -3.15
CA GLU A 54 11.41 -6.11 -2.21
C GLU A 54 11.81 -6.51 -0.79
N GLU A 55 12.18 -5.52 0.01
CA GLU A 55 12.29 -5.67 1.45
C GLU A 55 10.92 -5.94 2.06
N MET A 56 10.86 -6.85 3.04
CA MET A 56 9.65 -7.06 3.82
C MET A 56 9.59 -6.06 4.96
N ILE A 57 8.52 -5.27 4.98
CA ILE A 57 8.24 -4.35 6.09
C ILE A 57 7.85 -5.15 7.34
N GLU A 58 8.55 -4.89 8.44
CA GLU A 58 8.29 -5.48 9.75
C GLU A 58 7.68 -4.45 10.70
N GLY A 59 7.05 -4.91 11.79
CA GLY A 59 6.50 -4.03 12.80
C GLY A 59 5.25 -3.24 12.36
N THR A 60 4.52 -3.72 11.37
CA THR A 60 3.21 -3.16 10.97
C THR A 60 2.25 -3.12 12.15
N ILE A 61 1.76 -1.93 12.47
CA ILE A 61 0.76 -1.69 13.52
C ILE A 61 -0.63 -1.69 12.92
N ALA A 62 -0.77 -1.07 11.74
CA ALA A 62 -2.02 -0.99 11.00
C ALA A 62 -1.76 -1.06 9.50
N GLU A 63 -2.77 -1.50 8.76
CA GLU A 63 -2.81 -1.37 7.32
C GLU A 63 -3.86 -0.30 6.99
N LEU A 64 -3.57 0.55 6.00
CA LEU A 64 -4.50 1.52 5.46
C LEU A 64 -4.64 1.33 3.95
N LEU A 65 -5.73 1.85 3.41
CA LEU A 65 -5.97 2.01 1.98
C LEU A 65 -6.00 3.51 1.66
N ILE A 66 -5.34 3.90 0.58
CA ILE A 66 -5.47 5.23 -0.04
C ILE A 66 -5.97 5.02 -1.46
N GLY A 67 -7.24 5.34 -1.70
CA GLY A 67 -7.83 5.31 -3.04
C GLY A 67 -8.10 6.73 -3.54
N VAL A 68 -7.85 7.01 -4.81
CA VAL A 68 -8.27 8.24 -5.48
C VAL A 68 -8.93 7.83 -6.79
N LEU A 69 -10.20 8.20 -6.95
CA LEU A 69 -10.97 7.92 -8.15
C LEU A 69 -11.41 9.22 -8.79
N ARG A 70 -11.36 9.29 -10.12
CA ARG A 70 -11.95 10.37 -10.91
C ARG A 70 -13.46 10.20 -10.96
N ASP A 71 -14.18 11.12 -10.34
CA ASP A 71 -15.61 11.26 -10.46
C ASP A 71 -15.96 12.31 -11.53
N PRO A 72 -16.78 11.97 -12.55
CA PRO A 72 -17.13 12.89 -13.63
C PRO A 72 -17.84 14.18 -13.17
N ALA A 73 -18.53 14.16 -12.03
CA ALA A 73 -19.29 15.29 -11.53
C ALA A 73 -18.51 16.13 -10.49
N HIS A 74 -17.60 15.51 -9.74
CA HIS A 74 -16.97 16.13 -8.57
C HIS A 74 -15.43 16.26 -8.67
N GLY A 75 -14.81 15.73 -9.72
CA GLY A 75 -13.35 15.69 -9.85
C GLY A 75 -12.76 14.50 -9.08
N PHE A 76 -11.59 14.65 -8.46
CA PHE A 76 -10.94 13.53 -7.79
C PHE A 76 -11.43 13.34 -6.36
N VAL A 77 -11.80 12.10 -6.04
CA VAL A 77 -12.37 11.67 -4.77
C VAL A 77 -11.35 10.79 -4.05
N LEU A 78 -10.78 11.31 -2.94
CA LEU A 78 -9.88 10.57 -2.05
C LEU A 78 -10.69 9.72 -1.06
N THR A 79 -10.36 8.45 -0.93
CA THR A 79 -10.85 7.53 0.08
C THR A 79 -9.69 7.05 0.94
N LEU A 80 -9.81 7.28 2.24
CA LEU A 80 -8.94 6.68 3.26
C LEU A 80 -9.73 5.57 3.94
N GLY A 81 -9.14 4.39 4.02
CA GLY A 81 -9.76 3.25 4.69
C GLY A 81 -8.77 2.52 5.57
N ALA A 82 -9.27 1.78 6.55
CA ALA A 82 -8.45 0.76 7.17
C ALA A 82 -8.28 -0.44 6.20
N GLY A 83 -7.11 -1.06 6.19
CA GLY A 83 -6.74 -2.20 5.36
C GLY A 83 -6.86 -3.55 6.08
N GLY A 84 -6.62 -4.63 5.34
CA GLY A 84 -6.71 -6.01 5.82
C GLY A 84 -8.09 -6.67 5.65
N THR A 85 -8.17 -7.98 5.90
CA THR A 85 -9.38 -8.78 5.64
C THR A 85 -10.60 -8.37 6.47
N LEU A 86 -10.39 -7.76 7.65
CA LEU A 86 -11.47 -7.30 8.51
C LEU A 86 -12.16 -6.04 7.99
N THR A 87 -11.50 -5.22 7.16
CA THR A 87 -12.07 -3.96 6.68
C THR A 87 -12.94 -4.08 5.46
N GLU A 88 -12.72 -5.07 4.60
CA GLU A 88 -13.69 -5.45 3.54
C GLU A 88 -15.08 -5.73 4.13
N ILE A 89 -15.11 -6.29 5.34
CA ILE A 89 -16.33 -6.59 6.09
C ILE A 89 -16.87 -5.35 6.80
N LEU A 90 -15.99 -4.54 7.42
CA LEU A 90 -16.39 -3.43 8.28
C LEU A 90 -16.64 -2.10 7.55
N ARG A 91 -16.21 -1.98 6.28
CA ARG A 91 -16.31 -0.78 5.43
C ARG A 91 -15.91 0.51 6.16
N ASP A 92 -14.77 0.44 6.86
CA ASP A 92 -14.25 1.55 7.65
C ASP A 92 -13.48 2.53 6.76
N THR A 93 -14.21 3.45 6.14
CA THR A 93 -13.68 4.39 5.15
C THR A 93 -14.20 5.80 5.37
N VAL A 94 -13.39 6.80 5.02
CA VAL A 94 -13.73 8.22 4.97
C VAL A 94 -13.33 8.76 3.61
N THR A 95 -14.22 9.54 3.01
CA THR A 95 -14.03 10.11 1.68
C THR A 95 -13.94 11.64 1.73
N LEU A 96 -13.06 12.21 0.92
CA LEU A 96 -12.81 13.64 0.78
C LEU A 96 -12.70 14.01 -0.71
N LEU A 97 -13.00 15.25 -1.06
CA LEU A 97 -12.71 15.78 -2.41
C LEU A 97 -11.31 16.37 -2.43
N LEU A 98 -10.53 16.06 -3.46
CA LEU A 98 -9.23 16.69 -3.67
C LEU A 98 -9.40 18.10 -4.27
N PRO A 99 -8.50 19.05 -3.93
CA PRO A 99 -7.38 18.91 -3.00
C PRO A 99 -7.80 19.03 -1.53
N VAL A 100 -7.08 18.32 -0.67
CA VAL A 100 -7.18 18.30 0.80
C VAL A 100 -5.92 18.88 1.45
N THR A 101 -6.08 19.35 2.68
CA THR A 101 -4.98 19.79 3.56
C THR A 101 -4.55 18.66 4.51
N GLU A 102 -3.37 18.80 5.12
CA GLU A 102 -2.93 17.90 6.20
C GLU A 102 -3.93 17.84 7.37
N THR A 103 -4.64 18.95 7.63
CA THR A 103 -5.69 19.01 8.66
C THR A 103 -6.90 18.17 8.27
N ASP A 104 -7.33 18.21 7.00
CA ASP A 104 -8.44 17.38 6.50
C ASP A 104 -8.10 15.89 6.60
N ILE A 105 -6.86 15.52 6.24
CA ILE A 105 -6.36 14.14 6.35
C ILE A 105 -6.34 13.70 7.81
N THR A 106 -5.83 14.54 8.71
CA THR A 106 -5.81 14.24 10.15
C THR A 106 -7.21 13.97 10.68
N GLN A 107 -8.17 14.82 10.34
CA GLN A 107 -9.57 14.66 10.73
C GLN A 107 -10.22 13.42 10.11
N ALA A 108 -9.87 13.07 8.87
CA ALA A 108 -10.38 11.86 8.24
C ALA A 108 -9.83 10.60 8.92
N LEU A 109 -8.53 10.56 9.25
CA LEU A 109 -7.93 9.47 10.02
C LEU A 109 -8.58 9.31 11.40
N ASP A 110 -8.95 10.41 12.07
CA ASP A 110 -9.63 10.37 13.37
C ASP A 110 -11.08 9.86 13.31
N ARG A 111 -11.71 9.92 12.13
CA ARG A 111 -13.07 9.41 11.90
C ARG A 111 -13.11 7.92 11.60
N LEU A 112 -11.98 7.31 11.25
CA LEU A 112 -11.90 5.86 11.07
C LEU A 112 -12.19 5.16 12.40
N ARG A 113 -12.94 4.06 12.35
CA ARG A 113 -13.14 3.16 13.49
C ARG A 113 -11.81 2.56 13.95
N ALA A 114 -10.84 2.44 13.04
CA ALA A 114 -9.46 2.05 13.33
C ALA A 114 -8.61 3.15 13.98
N ALA A 115 -9.09 4.39 14.15
CA ALA A 115 -8.33 5.49 14.75
C ALA A 115 -7.68 5.14 16.11
N PRO A 116 -8.30 4.36 17.03
CA PRO A 116 -7.65 3.95 18.28
C PRO A 116 -6.38 3.12 18.05
N LEU A 117 -6.32 2.31 17.00
CA LEU A 117 -5.12 1.55 16.63
C LEU A 117 -4.02 2.47 16.12
N LEU A 118 -4.38 3.46 15.28
CA LEU A 118 -3.45 4.44 14.73
C LEU A 118 -2.81 5.30 15.83
N ASN A 119 -3.56 5.59 16.90
CA ASN A 119 -3.13 6.39 18.04
C ASN A 119 -2.43 5.61 19.16
N GLY A 120 -2.30 4.29 19.01
CA GLY A 120 -1.80 3.39 20.05
C GLY A 120 -2.89 2.99 21.05
N TYR A 121 -2.97 1.69 21.34
CA TYR A 121 -4.02 1.12 22.20
C TYR A 121 -3.45 0.08 23.16
N ARG A 122 -3.83 0.16 24.45
CA ARG A 122 -3.44 -0.81 25.52
C ARG A 122 -1.95 -1.16 25.54
N GLY A 123 -1.09 -0.14 25.53
CA GLY A 123 0.37 -0.33 25.60
C GLY A 123 1.02 -0.74 24.28
N GLN A 124 0.26 -0.85 23.20
CA GLN A 124 0.80 -0.96 21.84
C GLN A 124 1.28 0.41 21.33
N PRO A 125 2.34 0.45 20.51
CA PRO A 125 2.80 1.69 19.90
C PRO A 125 1.74 2.30 18.97
N ALA A 126 1.81 3.61 18.78
CA ALA A 126 1.05 4.33 17.77
C ALA A 126 1.74 4.22 16.40
N THR A 127 0.99 4.44 15.33
CA THR A 127 1.55 4.61 13.98
C THR A 127 2.25 5.97 13.82
N ASP A 128 3.20 6.08 12.89
CA ASP A 128 3.72 7.37 12.43
C ASP A 128 2.68 8.10 11.58
N ARG A 129 1.77 8.82 12.24
CA ARG A 129 0.73 9.62 11.56
C ARG A 129 1.29 10.66 10.60
N PRO A 130 2.36 11.41 10.95
CA PRO A 130 3.04 12.26 9.97
C PRO A 130 3.46 11.52 8.70
N ALA A 131 3.96 10.29 8.77
CA ALA A 131 4.30 9.50 7.58
C ALA A 131 3.06 9.17 6.71
N ILE A 132 1.96 8.78 7.35
CA ILE A 132 0.69 8.54 6.65
C ILE A 132 0.21 9.80 5.92
N ILE A 133 0.25 10.96 6.58
CA ILE A 133 -0.15 12.24 5.98
C ILE A 133 0.76 12.58 4.80
N ARG A 134 2.08 12.41 4.92
CA ARG A 134 3.02 12.62 3.81
C ARG A 134 2.70 11.72 2.61
N ALA A 135 2.35 10.45 2.85
CA ALA A 135 1.97 9.52 1.79
C ALA A 135 0.70 10.00 1.05
N VAL A 136 -0.34 10.40 1.77
CA VAL A 136 -1.59 10.94 1.17
C VAL A 136 -1.32 12.22 0.39
N MET A 137 -0.50 13.14 0.94
CA MET A 137 -0.12 14.37 0.25
C MET A 137 0.70 14.10 -1.02
N ALA A 138 1.55 13.08 -1.02
CA ALA A 138 2.31 12.67 -2.20
C ALA A 138 1.38 12.08 -3.28
N VAL A 139 0.40 11.26 -2.91
CA VAL A 139 -0.63 10.75 -3.83
C VAL A 139 -1.43 11.91 -4.42
N GLN A 140 -1.87 12.87 -3.61
CA GLN A 140 -2.55 14.06 -4.11
C GLN A 140 -1.69 14.86 -5.10
N ALA A 141 -0.40 15.05 -4.80
CA ALA A 141 0.50 15.76 -5.68
C ALA A 141 0.65 15.04 -7.04
N TYR A 142 0.76 13.71 -7.01
CA TYR A 142 0.78 12.89 -8.22
C TYR A 142 -0.52 13.02 -9.02
N VAL A 143 -1.67 12.89 -8.36
CA VAL A 143 -3.01 13.04 -8.98
C VAL A 143 -3.16 14.39 -9.65
N THR A 144 -2.76 15.46 -8.96
CA THR A 144 -2.85 16.83 -9.48
C THR A 144 -1.95 17.02 -10.71
N ALA A 145 -0.76 16.41 -10.69
CA ALA A 145 0.19 16.51 -11.80
C ALA A 145 -0.22 15.74 -13.06
N HIS A 146 -1.10 14.72 -12.92
CA HIS A 146 -1.56 13.85 -14.01
C HIS A 146 -3.07 13.92 -14.21
N ALA A 147 -3.69 15.02 -13.79
CA ALA A 147 -5.14 15.18 -13.72
C ALA A 147 -5.84 15.07 -15.09
N ASP A 148 -5.11 15.17 -16.20
CA ASP A 148 -5.59 15.08 -17.57
C ASP A 148 -5.90 13.64 -18.00
N CYS A 149 -5.07 12.67 -17.62
CA CYS A 149 -5.19 11.27 -18.02
C CYS A 149 -5.46 10.30 -16.89
N LEU A 150 -5.32 10.70 -15.63
CA LEU A 150 -5.49 9.80 -14.50
C LEU A 150 -6.96 9.51 -14.20
N GLU A 151 -7.31 8.23 -14.06
CA GLU A 151 -8.65 7.79 -13.66
C GLU A 151 -8.67 7.24 -12.22
N GLU A 152 -7.64 6.48 -11.83
CA GLU A 152 -7.59 5.84 -10.52
C GLU A 152 -6.15 5.71 -10.00
N VAL A 153 -5.98 5.91 -8.69
CA VAL A 153 -4.81 5.50 -7.92
C VAL A 153 -5.29 4.76 -6.69
N GLU A 154 -4.83 3.53 -6.49
CA GLU A 154 -5.08 2.77 -5.26
C GLU A 154 -3.75 2.32 -4.67
N ILE A 155 -3.50 2.67 -3.42
CA ILE A 155 -2.47 2.07 -2.58
C ILE A 155 -3.16 1.15 -1.59
N ASN A 156 -2.94 -0.15 -1.74
CA ASN A 156 -3.56 -1.16 -0.91
C ASN A 156 -2.68 -2.42 -0.80
N PRO A 157 -2.01 -2.66 0.34
CA PRO A 157 -2.02 -1.85 1.55
C PRO A 157 -0.92 -0.78 1.61
N LEU A 158 -1.20 0.28 2.37
CA LEU A 158 -0.22 1.15 3.02
C LEU A 158 0.08 0.58 4.41
N LEU A 159 1.26 -0.01 4.59
CA LEU A 159 1.69 -0.56 5.88
C LEU A 159 2.18 0.55 6.79
N CYS A 160 1.52 0.74 7.93
CA CYS A 160 1.82 1.78 8.90
C CYS A 160 2.57 1.18 10.09
N THR A 161 3.81 1.62 10.31
CA THR A 161 4.67 1.22 11.43
C THR A 161 4.77 2.35 12.46
N ALA A 162 5.52 2.14 13.54
CA ALA A 162 5.78 3.19 14.53
C ALA A 162 6.61 4.37 14.00
N SER A 163 7.27 4.21 12.85
CA SER A 163 8.25 5.17 12.32
C SER A 163 8.13 5.44 10.83
N ASP A 164 7.18 4.80 10.13
CA ASP A 164 7.00 4.99 8.70
C ASP A 164 5.61 4.55 8.21
N ALA A 165 5.27 4.93 6.97
CA ALA A 165 4.11 4.45 6.23
C ALA A 165 4.52 4.07 4.80
N VAL A 166 4.47 2.78 4.48
CA VAL A 166 5.05 2.22 3.27
C VAL A 166 3.97 1.64 2.36
N ALA A 167 3.89 2.14 1.13
CA ALA A 167 3.06 1.54 0.08
C ALA A 167 3.74 0.27 -0.42
N VAL A 168 3.12 -0.90 -0.21
CA VAL A 168 3.69 -2.20 -0.64
C VAL A 168 3.02 -2.77 -1.88
N ASP A 169 1.92 -2.16 -2.30
CA ASP A 169 1.31 -2.38 -3.61
C ASP A 169 0.60 -1.09 -4.05
N ALA A 170 0.57 -0.87 -5.36
CA ALA A 170 -0.11 0.26 -5.96
C ALA A 170 -0.67 -0.10 -7.34
N LEU A 171 -1.91 0.32 -7.58
CA LEU A 171 -2.56 0.27 -8.88
C LEU A 171 -2.77 1.70 -9.37
N ILE A 172 -2.45 1.95 -10.64
CA ILE A 172 -2.69 3.22 -11.30
C ILE A 172 -3.38 2.91 -12.62
N THR A 173 -4.54 3.52 -12.85
CA THR A 173 -5.29 3.42 -14.10
C THR A 173 -5.33 4.79 -14.77
N GLU A 174 -4.89 4.82 -16.03
CA GLU A 174 -4.98 5.99 -16.89
C GLU A 174 -6.09 5.79 -17.94
N GLY A 175 -6.87 6.83 -18.18
CA GLY A 175 -7.84 6.92 -19.26
C GLY A 175 -7.20 7.45 -20.55
N GLU A 176 -7.97 7.44 -21.63
CA GLU A 176 -7.54 8.07 -22.88
C GLU A 176 -7.38 9.58 -22.68
N ARG A 177 -6.23 10.12 -23.11
CA ARG A 177 -6.06 11.58 -23.18
C ARG A 177 -7.05 12.14 -24.19
N PRO A 178 -7.81 13.19 -23.84
CA PRO A 178 -8.70 13.85 -24.78
C PRO A 178 -7.95 14.44 -25.99
#